data_AF-A0A8X7XS80-F1
#
_entry.id   AF-A0A8X7XS80-F1
#
_cell.length_a   1.000
_cell.length_b   1.000
_cell.length_c   1.000
_cell.angle_alpha   90.00
_cell.angle_beta   90.00
_cell.angle_gamma   90.00
#
_symmetry.space_group_name_H-M   'P 1'
#
loop_
_entity.id
_entity.type
_entity.pdbx_description
1 polymer ?
#
loop_
_entity_poly.entity_id
_entity_poly.type
_entity_poly.pdbx_seq_one_letter_code
_entity_poly.pdbx_strand_id
1 'polypeptide(L)'
;MSNDKDNFNMGDLSAALNDEDRAGLVNALKNKLQSLTGQHSELLENLSPTSQHDELEAKFFEERAALEAKYQKLYQPLYTKRFEIVNGVAEFETKNEAAMDQEGEKAAEEKGVPDFWLVAMKNNEVLAEEITERDEGALKYLKDIKWHRIEDPKGFKLEFFFDSNPYFKNYVLTKTYHMIDEDEPILEKAIGTEIEWYPGKCLTQKLLKKKPKKGSKNSKPITKTEDCESFFNFFSPPQVPEDDEDIDEDTAEELQNQMEQDYDIGRKVERDKLGMVSRVSGLQNASSNEV
;
A
#
# COMPACT_ATOMS: atom_id res chain seq x y z
N MET A 1 -9.90 24.66 61.01
CA MET A 1 -11.24 25.17 60.64
C MET A 1 -11.34 25.06 59.12
N SER A 2 -12.50 24.60 58.66
CA SER A 2 -12.87 23.96 57.39
C SER A 2 -12.15 24.36 56.10
N ASN A 3 -11.68 23.34 55.38
CA ASN A 3 -11.63 23.31 53.91
C ASN A 3 -13.02 22.85 53.46
N ASP A 4 -13.83 23.75 52.91
CA ASP A 4 -15.02 23.36 52.14
C ASP A 4 -14.69 23.44 50.66
N LYS A 5 -14.72 22.26 50.03
CA LYS A 5 -14.70 22.08 48.58
C LYS A 5 -16.05 22.55 48.05
N ASP A 6 -16.08 23.69 47.38
CA ASP A 6 -17.21 24.06 46.53
C ASP A 6 -17.22 23.16 45.30
N ASN A 7 -17.85 21.99 45.46
CA ASN A 7 -18.19 21.10 44.37
C ASN A 7 -19.35 21.74 43.60
N PHE A 8 -19.05 22.45 42.52
CA PHE A 8 -20.06 23.02 41.62
C PHE A 8 -20.82 21.88 40.93
N ASN A 9 -21.94 21.48 41.54
CA ASN A 9 -22.85 20.47 41.02
C ASN A 9 -23.75 21.10 39.94
N MET A 10 -23.52 20.77 38.67
CA MET A 10 -24.30 21.26 37.52
C MET A 10 -25.80 20.83 37.59
N GLY A 11 -26.13 19.82 38.39
CA GLY A 11 -27.49 19.28 38.51
C GLY A 11 -28.51 20.25 39.13
N ASP A 12 -28.07 21.12 40.06
CA ASP A 12 -28.99 22.01 40.82
C ASP A 12 -29.37 23.30 40.07
N LEU A 13 -28.68 23.66 38.99
CA LEU A 13 -29.03 24.83 38.18
C LEU A 13 -30.22 24.59 37.25
N SER A 14 -30.58 23.34 37.01
CA SER A 14 -31.67 22.98 36.10
C SER A 14 -33.07 23.22 36.68
N ALA A 15 -33.19 23.23 38.02
CA ALA A 15 -34.46 23.31 38.74
C ALA A 15 -34.77 24.70 39.35
N ALA A 16 -33.81 25.64 39.34
CA ALA A 16 -33.93 26.92 40.06
C ALA A 16 -33.93 28.18 39.16
N LEU A 17 -33.76 28.04 37.85
CA LEU A 17 -33.72 29.18 36.91
C LEU A 17 -34.93 29.12 35.97
N ASN A 18 -35.70 30.21 35.93
CA ASN A 18 -36.75 30.41 34.94
C ASN A 18 -36.12 30.51 33.53
N ASP A 19 -36.93 30.31 32.48
CA ASP A 19 -36.43 30.23 31.10
C ASP A 19 -35.70 31.50 30.63
N GLU A 20 -36.04 32.64 31.24
CA GLU A 20 -35.47 33.96 30.95
C GLU A 20 -34.05 34.10 31.54
N ASP A 21 -33.84 33.63 32.77
CA ASP A 21 -32.52 33.59 33.41
C ASP A 21 -31.59 32.56 32.73
N ARG A 22 -32.16 31.45 32.23
CA ARG A 22 -31.42 30.44 31.43
C ARG A 22 -30.98 31.01 30.08
N ALA A 23 -31.86 31.75 29.40
CA ALA A 23 -31.52 32.43 28.15
C ALA A 23 -30.46 33.51 28.37
N GLY A 24 -30.53 34.25 29.49
CA GLY A 24 -29.52 35.20 29.91
C GLY A 24 -28.13 34.56 30.08
N LEU A 25 -28.07 33.39 30.73
CA LEU A 25 -26.81 32.68 30.94
C LEU A 25 -26.23 32.11 29.63
N VAL A 26 -27.05 31.54 28.76
CA VAL A 26 -26.63 31.04 27.44
C VAL A 26 -26.10 32.18 26.57
N ASN A 27 -26.77 33.34 26.58
CA ASN A 27 -26.30 34.51 25.84
C ASN A 27 -25.00 35.07 26.44
N ALA A 28 -24.85 35.08 27.76
CA ALA A 28 -23.60 35.48 28.41
C ALA A 28 -22.44 34.53 28.07
N LEU A 29 -22.68 33.21 28.03
CA LEU A 29 -21.72 32.21 27.60
C LEU A 29 -21.36 32.37 26.12
N LYS A 30 -22.36 32.56 25.25
CA LYS A 30 -22.15 32.79 23.81
C LYS A 30 -21.31 34.05 23.56
N ASN A 31 -21.63 35.15 24.23
CA ASN A 31 -20.88 36.41 24.11
C ASN A 31 -19.45 36.27 24.65
N LYS A 32 -19.25 35.51 25.74
CA LYS A 32 -17.92 35.26 26.29
C LYS A 32 -17.10 34.33 25.40
N LEU A 33 -17.73 33.30 24.81
CA LEU A 33 -17.10 32.43 23.83
C LEU A 33 -16.69 33.24 22.59
N GLN A 34 -17.59 34.08 22.06
CA GLN A 34 -17.33 34.97 20.92
C GLN A 34 -16.20 35.96 21.21
N SER A 35 -16.17 36.54 22.42
CA SER A 35 -15.10 37.43 22.86
C SER A 35 -13.76 36.69 22.99
N LEU A 36 -13.75 35.47 23.52
CA LEU A 36 -12.54 34.65 23.59
C LEU A 36 -12.08 34.26 22.18
N THR A 37 -12.97 33.76 21.32
CA THR A 37 -12.60 33.42 19.94
C THR A 37 -12.11 34.62 19.16
N GLY A 38 -12.69 35.82 19.34
CA GLY A 38 -12.23 37.04 18.67
C GLY A 38 -10.83 37.46 19.13
N GLN A 39 -10.59 37.50 20.45
CA GLN A 39 -9.29 37.86 21.02
C GLN A 39 -8.20 36.84 20.68
N HIS A 40 -8.54 35.54 20.70
CA HIS A 40 -7.61 34.50 20.31
C HIS A 40 -7.39 34.44 18.79
N SER A 41 -8.41 34.76 17.97
CA SER A 41 -8.30 34.82 16.51
C SER A 41 -7.32 35.91 16.06
N GLU A 42 -7.43 37.13 16.60
CA GLU A 42 -6.50 38.21 16.26
C GLU A 42 -5.08 37.91 16.76
N LEU A 43 -4.93 37.22 17.90
CA LEU A 43 -3.63 36.79 18.40
C LEU A 43 -3.03 35.66 17.55
N LEU A 44 -3.85 34.69 17.12
CA LEU A 44 -3.47 33.59 16.22
C LEU A 44 -3.06 34.10 14.84
N GLU A 45 -3.81 35.05 14.29
CA GLU A 45 -3.56 35.67 12.98
C GLU A 45 -2.25 36.49 12.98
N ASN A 46 -1.87 37.07 14.13
CA ASN A 46 -0.59 37.77 14.30
C ASN A 46 0.59 36.86 14.72
N LEU A 47 0.33 35.64 15.17
CA LEU A 47 1.36 34.65 15.56
C LEU A 47 1.85 33.80 14.38
N SER A 48 1.06 33.73 13.29
CA SER A 48 1.41 32.94 12.12
C SER A 48 1.69 33.86 10.93
N PRO A 49 2.96 34.10 10.54
CA PRO A 49 3.27 34.56 9.20
C PRO A 49 3.05 33.40 8.22
N THR A 50 1.80 32.93 8.11
CA THR A 50 1.41 31.71 7.37
C THR A 50 1.87 31.81 5.92
N SER A 51 1.68 32.98 5.30
CA SER A 51 2.16 33.24 3.94
C SER A 51 3.68 33.06 3.75
N GLN A 52 4.50 33.47 4.73
CA GLN A 52 5.95 33.28 4.63
C GLN A 52 6.35 31.83 4.85
N HIS A 53 5.61 31.11 5.71
CA HIS A 53 5.78 29.67 5.91
C HIS A 53 5.43 28.92 4.63
N ASP A 54 4.26 29.18 4.04
CA ASP A 54 3.77 28.57 2.80
C ASP A 54 4.73 28.83 1.63
N GLU A 55 5.29 30.05 1.52
CA GLU A 55 6.29 30.38 0.51
C GLU A 55 7.61 29.62 0.69
N LEU A 56 8.07 29.41 1.93
CA LEU A 56 9.27 28.63 2.22
C LEU A 56 9.05 27.14 1.99
N GLU A 57 7.87 26.65 2.36
CA GLU A 57 7.44 25.27 2.18
C GLU A 57 7.28 24.93 0.68
N ALA A 58 6.68 25.81 -0.10
CA ALA A 58 6.61 25.66 -1.56
C ALA A 58 8.02 25.55 -2.20
N LYS A 59 8.97 26.39 -1.75
CA LYS A 59 10.37 26.29 -2.21
C LYS A 59 11.05 25.00 -1.76
N PHE A 60 10.79 24.56 -0.52
CA PHE A 60 11.29 23.28 -0.02
C PHE A 60 10.80 22.11 -0.88
N PHE A 61 9.51 22.09 -1.24
CA PHE A 61 8.96 21.06 -2.12
C PHE A 61 9.53 21.12 -3.53
N GLU A 62 9.70 22.31 -4.09
CA GLU A 62 10.34 22.48 -5.41
C GLU A 62 11.78 21.93 -5.41
N GLU A 63 12.57 22.28 -4.39
CA GLU A 63 13.94 21.78 -4.25
C GLU A 63 13.98 20.27 -3.99
N ARG A 64 13.08 19.73 -3.17
CA ARG A 64 12.95 18.29 -2.91
C ARG A 64 12.61 17.53 -4.19
N ALA A 65 11.62 18.00 -4.95
CA ALA A 65 11.23 17.42 -6.22
C ALA A 65 12.38 17.43 -7.24
N ALA A 66 13.10 18.55 -7.34
CA ALA A 66 14.27 18.66 -8.20
C ALA A 66 15.39 17.69 -7.78
N LEU A 67 15.61 17.53 -6.48
CA LEU A 67 16.61 16.62 -5.93
C LEU A 67 16.25 15.15 -6.20
N GLU A 68 15.00 14.78 -5.95
CA GLU A 68 14.50 13.43 -6.25
C GLU A 68 14.59 13.12 -7.75
N ALA A 69 14.15 14.04 -8.61
CA ALA A 69 14.25 13.87 -10.07
C ALA A 69 15.70 13.69 -10.54
N LYS A 70 16.65 14.42 -9.91
CA LYS A 70 18.09 14.24 -10.17
C LYS A 70 18.55 12.83 -9.78
N TYR A 71 18.24 12.36 -8.58
CA TYR A 71 18.68 11.03 -8.12
C TYR A 71 17.95 9.90 -8.86
N GLN A 72 16.69 10.08 -9.24
CA GLN A 72 15.97 9.13 -10.08
C GLN A 72 16.71 8.91 -11.41
N LYS A 73 17.16 9.98 -12.08
CA LYS A 73 18.00 9.88 -13.29
C LYS A 73 19.32 9.16 -13.05
N LEU A 74 19.94 9.34 -11.89
CA LEU A 74 21.17 8.64 -11.52
C LEU A 74 20.95 7.15 -11.22
N TYR A 75 19.78 6.78 -10.68
CA TYR A 75 19.42 5.38 -10.42
C TYR A 75 18.96 4.63 -11.68
N GLN A 76 18.41 5.32 -12.69
CA GLN A 76 17.88 4.70 -13.92
C GLN A 76 18.88 3.76 -14.63
N PRO A 77 20.16 4.13 -14.85
CA PRO A 77 21.15 3.21 -15.43
C PRO A 77 21.37 1.95 -14.59
N LEU A 78 21.31 2.05 -13.25
CA LEU A 78 21.47 0.90 -12.36
C LEU A 78 20.27 -0.04 -12.45
N TYR A 79 19.06 0.50 -12.53
CA TYR A 79 17.85 -0.30 -12.72
C TYR A 79 17.80 -0.97 -14.09
N THR A 80 18.21 -0.26 -15.14
CA THR A 80 18.32 -0.81 -16.49
C THR A 80 19.31 -1.97 -16.52
N LYS A 81 20.50 -1.79 -15.93
CA LYS A 81 21.50 -2.86 -15.83
C LYS A 81 20.99 -4.06 -15.02
N ARG A 82 20.30 -3.84 -13.90
CA ARG A 82 19.68 -4.93 -13.12
C ARG A 82 18.65 -5.67 -13.97
N PHE A 83 17.79 -4.95 -14.67
CA PHE A 83 16.78 -5.54 -15.55
C PHE A 83 17.44 -6.41 -16.62
N GLU A 84 18.48 -5.92 -17.28
CA GLU A 84 19.23 -6.66 -18.30
C GLU A 84 19.86 -7.95 -17.75
N ILE A 85 20.45 -7.89 -16.55
CA ILE A 85 21.05 -9.06 -15.88
C ILE A 85 19.96 -10.06 -15.46
N VAL A 86 18.93 -9.60 -14.74
CA VAL A 86 17.87 -10.46 -14.21
C VAL A 86 17.13 -11.18 -15.33
N ASN A 87 16.91 -10.50 -16.46
CA ASN A 87 16.20 -11.06 -17.61
C ASN A 87 17.14 -11.68 -18.66
N GLY A 88 18.45 -11.75 -18.41
CA GLY A 88 19.43 -12.39 -19.30
C GLY A 88 19.59 -11.75 -20.67
N VAL A 89 19.31 -10.44 -20.77
CA VAL A 89 19.51 -9.64 -22.00
C VAL A 89 20.99 -9.29 -22.17
N ALA A 90 21.71 -9.10 -21.07
CA ALA A 90 23.15 -8.90 -21.06
C ALA A 90 23.86 -10.09 -20.39
N GLU A 91 24.94 -10.58 -20.98
CA GLU A 91 25.83 -11.55 -20.35
C GLU A 91 26.67 -10.84 -19.26
N PHE A 92 26.70 -11.41 -18.06
CA PHE A 92 27.59 -10.96 -17.01
C PHE A 92 28.98 -11.53 -17.26
N GLU A 93 30.00 -10.68 -17.42
CA GLU A 93 31.40 -11.12 -17.31
C GLU A 93 31.64 -11.54 -15.86
N THR A 94 31.43 -12.82 -15.58
CA THR A 94 31.83 -13.43 -14.31
C THR A 94 33.34 -13.34 -14.21
N LYS A 95 33.84 -12.39 -13.41
CA LYS A 95 35.27 -12.30 -13.05
C LYS A 95 35.71 -13.38 -12.05
N ASN A 96 35.08 -14.56 -12.12
CA ASN A 96 35.42 -15.77 -11.39
C ASN A 96 35.40 -16.95 -12.37
N GLU A 97 36.43 -17.03 -13.21
CA GLU A 97 36.89 -18.31 -13.74
C GLU A 97 37.50 -19.11 -12.57
N ALA A 98 36.67 -19.90 -11.90
CA ALA A 98 37.17 -21.06 -11.15
C ALA A 98 36.05 -22.08 -10.97
N ALA A 99 36.15 -23.14 -11.78
CA ALA A 99 35.51 -24.44 -11.66
C ALA A 99 34.00 -24.52 -11.96
N MET A 100 33.67 -25.08 -13.14
CA MET A 100 33.05 -26.41 -13.21
C MET A 100 32.93 -26.86 -14.67
N ASP A 101 33.90 -27.67 -15.11
CA ASP A 101 33.66 -28.66 -16.16
C ASP A 101 33.10 -29.92 -15.48
N GLN A 102 31.87 -30.32 -15.83
CA GLN A 102 31.55 -31.68 -16.32
C GLN A 102 30.04 -31.87 -16.59
N GLU A 103 29.76 -32.10 -17.86
CA GLU A 103 28.76 -33.01 -18.47
C GLU A 103 27.30 -33.04 -17.98
N GLY A 104 26.41 -32.50 -18.83
CA GLY A 104 25.44 -33.37 -19.50
C GLY A 104 23.97 -33.29 -19.08
N GLU A 105 23.27 -32.22 -19.45
CA GLU A 105 21.92 -32.29 -20.04
C GLU A 105 21.60 -30.91 -20.65
N LYS A 106 21.06 -30.87 -21.88
CA LYS A 106 20.60 -29.63 -22.52
C LYS A 106 19.34 -29.12 -21.81
N ALA A 107 19.51 -28.55 -20.62
CA ALA A 107 18.62 -27.52 -20.13
C ALA A 107 18.83 -26.31 -21.04
N ALA A 108 17.75 -25.72 -21.54
CA ALA A 108 17.83 -24.44 -22.23
C ALA A 108 18.66 -23.51 -21.33
N GLU A 109 19.70 -22.86 -21.88
CA GLU A 109 20.46 -21.83 -21.16
C GLU A 109 19.47 -20.92 -20.43
N GLU A 110 19.37 -21.05 -19.10
CA GLU A 110 18.54 -20.16 -18.30
C GLU A 110 19.22 -18.80 -18.34
N LYS A 111 18.84 -18.00 -19.33
CA LYS A 111 19.30 -16.63 -19.47
C LYS A 111 18.75 -15.81 -18.31
N GLY A 112 19.64 -15.24 -17.51
CA GLY A 112 19.31 -14.31 -16.43
C GLY A 112 19.33 -14.97 -15.05
N VAL A 113 18.57 -14.40 -14.11
CA VAL A 113 18.44 -14.90 -12.73
C VAL A 113 17.02 -15.43 -12.54
N PRO A 114 16.83 -16.78 -12.55
CA PRO A 114 15.52 -17.39 -12.42
C PRO A 114 14.80 -16.97 -11.14
N ASP A 115 13.47 -16.81 -11.23
CA ASP A 115 12.57 -16.51 -10.11
C ASP A 115 13.00 -15.30 -9.25
N PHE A 116 13.84 -14.39 -9.78
CA PHE A 116 14.49 -13.31 -9.01
C PHE A 116 13.50 -12.50 -8.17
N TRP A 117 12.42 -12.01 -8.78
CA TRP A 117 11.44 -11.17 -8.08
C TRP A 117 10.60 -11.96 -7.09
N LEU A 118 10.23 -13.20 -7.41
CA LEU A 118 9.55 -14.09 -6.46
C LEU A 118 10.42 -14.32 -5.22
N VAL A 119 11.69 -14.68 -5.41
CA VAL A 119 12.65 -14.89 -4.32
C VAL A 119 12.87 -13.59 -3.53
N ALA A 120 13.01 -12.46 -4.22
CA ALA A 120 13.18 -11.16 -3.58
C ALA A 120 11.97 -10.78 -2.70
N MET A 121 10.75 -11.01 -3.18
CA MET A 121 9.52 -10.71 -2.44
C MET A 121 9.33 -11.64 -1.26
N LYS A 122 9.62 -12.94 -1.39
CA LYS A 122 9.57 -13.90 -0.27
C LYS A 122 10.62 -13.66 0.82
N ASN A 123 11.70 -12.93 0.51
CA ASN A 123 12.70 -12.52 1.49
C ASN A 123 12.37 -11.18 2.18
N ASN A 124 11.23 -10.58 1.85
CA ASN A 124 10.71 -9.40 2.52
C ASN A 124 9.64 -9.84 3.53
N GLU A 125 9.80 -9.43 4.79
CA GLU A 125 8.91 -9.87 5.89
C GLU A 125 7.43 -9.58 5.60
N VAL A 126 7.11 -8.39 5.09
CA VAL A 126 5.71 -8.00 4.83
C VAL A 126 5.16 -8.71 3.58
N LEU A 127 5.93 -8.74 2.49
CA LEU A 127 5.44 -9.33 1.24
C LEU A 127 5.35 -10.86 1.29
N ALA A 128 6.17 -11.50 2.11
CA ALA A 128 6.15 -12.95 2.27
C ALA A 128 4.83 -13.44 2.89
N GLU A 129 4.23 -12.66 3.79
CA GLU A 129 2.95 -12.98 4.44
C GLU A 129 1.78 -12.93 3.45
N GLU A 130 1.87 -12.06 2.45
CA GLU A 130 0.84 -11.90 1.41
C GLU A 130 0.95 -12.94 0.28
N ILE A 131 2.10 -13.62 0.12
CA ILE A 131 2.34 -14.56 -0.96
C ILE A 131 1.99 -15.99 -0.53
N THR A 132 0.96 -16.55 -1.16
CA THR A 132 0.59 -17.96 -0.97
C THR A 132 1.32 -18.86 -1.97
N GLU A 133 1.38 -20.17 -1.68
CA GLU A 133 1.96 -21.18 -2.60
C GLU A 133 1.29 -21.17 -3.99
N ARG A 134 0.01 -20.78 -4.09
CA ARG A 134 -0.72 -20.70 -5.37
C ARG A 134 -0.25 -19.53 -6.23
N ASP A 135 0.25 -18.47 -5.60
CA ASP A 135 0.68 -17.23 -6.26
C ASP A 135 2.07 -17.37 -6.89
N GLU A 136 2.93 -18.20 -6.29
CA GLU A 136 4.31 -18.40 -6.72
C GLU A 136 4.41 -18.68 -8.21
N GLY A 137 3.58 -19.59 -8.73
CA GLY A 137 3.62 -19.97 -10.14
C GLY A 137 3.35 -18.81 -11.11
N ALA A 138 2.55 -17.82 -10.73
CA ALA A 138 2.34 -16.61 -11.52
C ALA A 138 3.47 -15.59 -11.29
N LEU A 139 3.96 -15.45 -10.07
CA LEU A 139 5.06 -14.55 -9.71
C LEU A 139 6.40 -14.94 -10.35
N LYS A 140 6.60 -16.19 -10.76
CA LYS A 140 7.77 -16.60 -11.59
C LYS A 140 7.86 -15.86 -12.92
N TYR A 141 6.74 -15.34 -13.43
CA TYR A 141 6.69 -14.58 -14.68
C TYR A 141 6.91 -13.08 -14.46
N LEU A 142 7.12 -12.63 -13.22
CA LEU A 142 7.40 -11.22 -12.91
C LEU A 142 8.83 -10.87 -13.35
N LYS A 143 8.95 -9.92 -14.28
CA LYS A 143 10.21 -9.47 -14.88
C LYS A 143 10.80 -8.22 -14.26
N ASP A 144 9.93 -7.31 -13.84
CA ASP A 144 10.36 -6.04 -13.27
C ASP A 144 9.27 -5.45 -12.37
N ILE A 145 9.70 -4.65 -11.40
CA ILE A 145 8.82 -3.82 -10.59
C ILE A 145 9.35 -2.40 -10.68
N LYS A 146 8.52 -1.49 -11.20
CA LYS A 146 8.82 -0.06 -11.28
C LYS A 146 7.91 0.72 -10.36
N TRP A 147 8.40 1.90 -10.01
CA TRP A 147 7.68 2.86 -9.19
C TRP A 147 7.86 4.24 -9.79
N HIS A 148 6.81 5.03 -9.78
CA HIS A 148 6.80 6.42 -10.23
C HIS A 148 5.96 7.27 -9.27
N ARG A 149 6.48 8.45 -8.93
CA ARG A 149 5.70 9.49 -8.26
C ARG A 149 4.67 10.07 -9.25
N ILE A 150 3.51 10.45 -8.75
CA ILE A 150 2.48 11.18 -9.48
C ILE A 150 2.33 12.55 -8.80
N GLU A 151 2.33 13.61 -9.59
CA GLU A 151 2.22 14.98 -9.08
C GLU A 151 0.76 15.46 -9.02
N ASP A 152 -0.10 15.00 -9.93
CA ASP A 152 -1.49 15.41 -10.03
C ASP A 152 -2.41 14.27 -10.51
N PRO A 153 -3.31 13.72 -9.65
CA PRO A 153 -3.34 13.95 -8.20
C PRO A 153 -2.07 13.41 -7.54
N LYS A 154 -1.64 14.03 -6.43
CA LYS A 154 -0.41 13.65 -5.72
C LYS A 154 -0.46 12.17 -5.32
N GLY A 155 0.67 11.49 -5.39
CA GLY A 155 0.80 10.12 -4.92
C GLY A 155 1.86 9.31 -5.63
N PHE A 156 1.66 8.01 -5.73
CA PHE A 156 2.60 7.13 -6.43
C PHE A 156 1.96 5.90 -7.05
N LYS A 157 2.65 5.35 -8.04
CA LYS A 157 2.23 4.17 -8.80
C LYS A 157 3.32 3.12 -8.80
N LEU A 158 2.93 1.88 -8.52
CA LEU A 158 3.69 0.66 -8.69
C LEU A 158 3.25 -0.04 -9.98
N GLU A 159 4.22 -0.56 -10.73
CA GLU A 159 4.01 -1.27 -11.99
C GLU A 159 4.77 -2.59 -11.97
N PHE A 160 4.05 -3.69 -12.05
CA PHE A 160 4.56 -5.06 -12.05
C PHE A 160 4.50 -5.60 -13.47
N PHE A 161 5.66 -5.81 -14.09
CA PHE A 161 5.78 -6.24 -15.48
C PHE A 161 5.88 -7.75 -15.54
N PHE A 162 4.92 -8.40 -16.18
CA PHE A 162 4.88 -9.84 -16.35
C PHE A 162 5.17 -10.24 -17.80
N ASP A 163 5.85 -11.38 -17.95
CA ASP A 163 5.86 -12.10 -19.22
C ASP A 163 4.50 -12.72 -19.52
N SER A 164 4.33 -13.14 -20.78
CA SER A 164 3.23 -14.02 -21.16
C SER A 164 3.21 -15.25 -20.25
N ASN A 165 2.12 -15.44 -19.53
CA ASN A 165 2.00 -16.46 -18.49
C ASN A 165 0.66 -17.22 -18.63
N PRO A 166 0.51 -18.39 -18.01
CA PRO A 166 -0.70 -19.21 -18.15
C PRO A 166 -1.84 -18.82 -17.20
N TYR A 167 -1.74 -17.69 -16.47
CA TYR A 167 -2.69 -17.29 -15.44
C TYR A 167 -3.61 -16.15 -15.87
N PHE A 168 -3.06 -15.10 -16.46
CA PHE A 168 -3.81 -13.91 -16.88
C PHE A 168 -3.20 -13.30 -18.16
N LYS A 169 -3.96 -12.41 -18.82
CA LYS A 169 -3.55 -11.77 -20.08
C LYS A 169 -2.71 -10.51 -19.88
N ASN A 170 -2.83 -9.85 -18.74
CA ASN A 170 -2.15 -8.58 -18.47
C ASN A 170 -0.62 -8.75 -18.53
N TYR A 171 0.06 -7.85 -19.23
CA TYR A 171 1.52 -7.73 -19.21
C TYR A 171 2.02 -6.80 -18.11
N VAL A 172 1.15 -5.92 -17.62
CA VAL A 172 1.45 -4.99 -16.54
C VAL A 172 0.28 -4.95 -15.58
N LEU A 173 0.54 -5.23 -14.32
CA LEU A 173 -0.40 -4.98 -13.22
C LEU A 173 0.06 -3.73 -12.49
N THR A 174 -0.87 -2.81 -12.22
CA THR A 174 -0.56 -1.53 -11.60
C THR A 174 -1.34 -1.32 -10.32
N LYS A 175 -0.70 -0.65 -9.36
CA LYS A 175 -1.31 -0.21 -8.10
C LYS A 175 -0.94 1.25 -7.88
N THR A 176 -1.93 2.10 -7.71
CA THR A 176 -1.78 3.55 -7.58
C THR A 176 -2.37 3.99 -6.25
N TYR A 177 -1.65 4.82 -5.52
CA TYR A 177 -2.10 5.47 -4.30
C TYR A 177 -2.15 6.97 -4.54
N HIS A 178 -3.32 7.57 -4.38
CA HIS A 178 -3.49 9.02 -4.35
C HIS A 178 -3.40 9.49 -2.90
N MET A 179 -2.61 10.51 -2.66
CA MET A 179 -2.28 11.04 -1.35
C MET A 179 -2.77 12.48 -1.27
N ILE A 180 -3.39 12.84 -0.15
CA ILE A 180 -3.82 14.22 0.10
C ILE A 180 -2.59 15.11 0.35
N ASP A 181 -1.65 14.59 1.15
CA ASP A 181 -0.40 15.25 1.48
C ASP A 181 0.77 14.25 1.40
N GLU A 182 1.97 14.77 1.11
CA GLU A 182 3.19 13.97 0.98
C GLU A 182 3.98 13.89 2.29
N ASP A 183 3.79 14.85 3.19
CA ASP A 183 4.51 14.96 4.47
C ASP A 183 3.70 14.32 5.60
N GLU A 184 2.38 14.51 5.57
CA GLU A 184 1.42 13.70 6.32
C GLU A 184 0.75 12.74 5.33
N PRO A 185 1.24 11.49 5.19
CA PRO A 185 0.78 10.58 4.15
C PRO A 185 -0.65 10.09 4.42
N ILE A 186 -1.62 10.96 4.19
CA ILE A 186 -3.04 10.65 4.28
C ILE A 186 -3.45 10.06 2.92
N LEU A 187 -3.76 8.77 2.93
CA LEU A 187 -4.25 8.06 1.77
C LEU A 187 -5.66 8.57 1.42
N GLU A 188 -5.82 9.11 0.21
CA GLU A 188 -7.13 9.49 -0.32
C GLU A 188 -7.80 8.28 -0.97
N LYS A 189 -7.05 7.56 -1.83
CA LYS A 189 -7.59 6.48 -2.64
C LYS A 189 -6.51 5.51 -3.09
N ALA A 190 -6.84 4.23 -3.09
CA ALA A 190 -6.04 3.18 -3.75
C ALA A 190 -6.77 2.66 -5.00
N ILE A 191 -6.04 2.53 -6.11
CA ILE A 191 -6.55 2.05 -7.40
C ILE A 191 -5.67 0.92 -7.88
N GLY A 192 -6.25 -0.27 -8.02
CA GLY A 192 -5.59 -1.43 -8.56
C GLY A 192 -6.00 -1.73 -10.02
N THR A 193 -5.35 -2.73 -10.61
CA THR A 193 -5.65 -3.17 -11.98
C THR A 193 -6.52 -4.43 -11.94
N GLU A 194 -7.63 -4.41 -12.68
CA GLU A 194 -8.43 -5.62 -12.88
C GLU A 194 -7.61 -6.68 -13.64
N ILE A 195 -7.49 -7.87 -13.03
CA ILE A 195 -6.71 -8.97 -13.59
C ILE A 195 -7.60 -9.79 -14.52
N GLU A 196 -7.20 -9.87 -15.79
CA GLU A 196 -7.88 -10.64 -16.83
C GLU A 196 -7.47 -12.13 -16.75
N TRP A 197 -7.96 -12.83 -15.74
CA TRP A 197 -7.68 -14.25 -15.51
C TRP A 197 -8.14 -15.14 -16.67
N TYR A 198 -7.33 -16.12 -17.03
CA TYR A 198 -7.76 -17.21 -17.89
C TYR A 198 -8.78 -18.12 -17.16
N PRO A 199 -9.63 -18.86 -17.90
CA PRO A 199 -10.63 -19.74 -17.32
C PRO A 199 -10.04 -20.74 -16.30
N GLY A 200 -10.52 -20.69 -15.06
CA GLY A 200 -10.08 -21.58 -13.98
C GLY A 200 -8.69 -21.28 -13.41
N LYS A 201 -8.11 -20.12 -13.73
CA LYS A 201 -6.78 -19.69 -13.27
C LYS A 201 -6.81 -18.57 -12.25
N CYS A 202 -7.99 -18.08 -11.89
CA CYS A 202 -8.16 -17.08 -10.85
C CYS A 202 -7.54 -17.54 -9.53
N LEU A 203 -6.57 -16.78 -9.03
CA LEU A 203 -5.82 -17.10 -7.81
C LEU A 203 -6.48 -16.53 -6.56
N THR A 204 -7.20 -15.42 -6.70
CA THR A 204 -7.95 -14.74 -5.63
C THR A 204 -9.25 -15.47 -5.24
N GLN A 205 -9.62 -16.52 -5.98
CA GLN A 205 -10.86 -17.26 -5.77
C GLN A 205 -10.64 -18.78 -5.80
N LYS A 206 -11.49 -19.50 -5.05
CA LYS A 206 -11.56 -20.97 -5.01
C LYS A 206 -12.93 -21.46 -5.47
N LEU A 207 -12.93 -22.50 -6.30
CA LEU A 207 -14.16 -23.15 -6.78
C LEU A 207 -14.58 -24.27 -5.84
N LEU A 208 -15.67 -24.06 -5.10
CA LEU A 208 -16.29 -25.08 -4.28
C LEU A 208 -17.34 -25.86 -5.08
N LYS A 209 -17.10 -27.16 -5.28
CA LYS A 209 -18.08 -28.08 -5.87
C LYS A 209 -19.03 -28.58 -4.79
N LYS A 210 -20.29 -28.12 -4.79
CA LYS A 210 -21.34 -28.71 -3.93
C LYS A 210 -21.90 -29.96 -4.57
N LYS A 211 -22.02 -31.05 -3.79
CA LYS A 211 -22.75 -32.25 -4.21
C LYS A 211 -24.22 -31.89 -4.42
N PRO A 212 -24.86 -32.33 -5.52
CA PRO A 212 -26.27 -32.07 -5.75
C PRO A 212 -27.12 -32.67 -4.61
N LYS A 213 -28.19 -31.95 -4.22
CA LYS A 213 -29.13 -32.44 -3.20
C LYS A 213 -29.72 -33.79 -3.65
N LYS A 214 -29.68 -34.78 -2.74
CA LYS A 214 -30.18 -36.14 -2.96
C LYS A 214 -31.69 -36.07 -3.30
N GLY A 215 -32.03 -36.18 -4.58
CA GLY A 215 -33.43 -36.13 -5.06
C GLY A 215 -33.63 -35.52 -6.45
N SER A 216 -32.70 -34.71 -6.97
CA SER A 216 -32.84 -34.12 -8.31
C SER A 216 -32.24 -35.03 -9.38
N LYS A 217 -33.08 -35.66 -10.20
CA LYS A 217 -32.67 -36.58 -11.28
C LYS A 217 -31.97 -35.90 -12.47
N ASN A 218 -31.74 -34.58 -12.47
CA ASN A 218 -31.10 -33.85 -13.58
C ASN A 218 -30.46 -32.49 -13.18
N SER A 219 -29.85 -32.34 -12.00
CA SER A 219 -29.16 -31.09 -11.65
C SER A 219 -27.67 -31.12 -12.01
N LYS A 220 -27.24 -30.24 -12.91
CA LYS A 220 -25.82 -29.91 -13.13
C LYS A 220 -25.18 -29.50 -11.80
N PRO A 221 -23.90 -29.85 -11.55
CA PRO A 221 -23.19 -29.40 -10.34
C PRO A 221 -23.17 -27.86 -10.29
N ILE A 222 -23.61 -27.29 -9.17
CA ILE A 222 -23.50 -25.86 -8.89
C ILE A 222 -22.08 -25.60 -8.39
N THR A 223 -21.31 -24.86 -9.16
CA THR A 223 -20.00 -24.34 -8.75
C THR A 223 -20.25 -23.03 -8.01
N LYS A 224 -19.90 -22.98 -6.72
CA LYS A 224 -19.86 -21.72 -5.95
C LYS A 224 -18.41 -21.24 -5.91
N THR A 225 -18.20 -19.97 -6.15
CA THR A 225 -16.88 -19.33 -5.99
C THR A 225 -16.82 -18.66 -4.61
N GLU A 226 -15.68 -18.72 -3.97
CA GLU A 226 -15.39 -18.07 -2.68
C GLU A 226 -14.02 -17.40 -2.77
N ASP A 227 -13.93 -16.17 -2.27
CA ASP A 227 -12.67 -15.42 -2.24
C ASP A 227 -11.69 -16.07 -1.26
N CYS A 228 -10.40 -15.94 -1.53
CA CYS A 228 -9.36 -16.47 -0.68
C CYS A 228 -8.12 -15.59 -0.67
N GLU A 229 -7.28 -15.78 0.34
CA GLU A 229 -5.95 -15.18 0.41
C GLU A 229 -5.15 -15.46 -0.86
N SER A 230 -4.58 -14.39 -1.41
CA SER A 230 -3.72 -14.37 -2.59
C SER A 230 -3.04 -13.01 -2.63
N PHE A 231 -1.75 -12.99 -2.97
CA PHE A 231 -1.02 -11.73 -3.21
C PHE A 231 -1.73 -10.85 -4.24
N PHE A 232 -2.42 -11.45 -5.22
CA PHE A 232 -3.09 -10.72 -6.28
C PHE A 232 -4.32 -9.92 -5.81
N ASN A 233 -4.80 -10.12 -4.58
CA ASN A 233 -5.79 -9.24 -3.93
C ASN A 233 -5.24 -7.82 -3.77
N PHE A 234 -3.91 -7.63 -3.71
CA PHE A 234 -3.26 -6.33 -3.70
C PHE A 234 -3.67 -5.42 -4.88
N PHE A 235 -4.07 -6.00 -6.02
CA PHE A 235 -4.54 -5.24 -7.18
C PHE A 235 -6.06 -4.98 -7.16
N SER A 236 -6.75 -5.36 -6.10
CA SER A 236 -8.17 -5.09 -5.84
C SER A 236 -8.30 -4.45 -4.46
N PRO A 237 -7.84 -3.19 -4.29
CA PRO A 237 -7.78 -2.56 -2.97
C PRO A 237 -9.18 -2.40 -2.35
N PRO A 238 -9.26 -2.34 -1.01
CA PRO A 238 -10.50 -2.04 -0.32
C PRO A 238 -11.10 -0.72 -0.82
N GLN A 239 -12.43 -0.67 -0.94
CA GLN A 239 -13.15 0.51 -1.41
C GLN A 239 -13.91 1.14 -0.25
N VAL A 240 -13.82 2.46 -0.12
CA VAL A 240 -14.65 3.23 0.82
C VAL A 240 -16.05 3.34 0.23
N PRO A 241 -17.11 2.86 0.93
CA PRO A 241 -18.47 3.04 0.46
C PRO A 241 -18.83 4.53 0.36
N GLU A 242 -19.68 4.90 -0.60
CA GLU A 242 -20.07 6.29 -0.82
C GLU A 242 -21.09 6.81 0.22
N ASP A 243 -21.79 5.90 0.90
CA ASP A 243 -22.81 6.20 1.90
C ASP A 243 -22.36 5.73 3.30
N ASP A 244 -21.99 6.67 4.16
CA ASP A 244 -21.55 6.41 5.54
C ASP A 244 -22.69 5.96 6.48
N GLU A 245 -23.95 6.08 6.05
CA GLU A 245 -25.12 5.82 6.89
C GLU A 245 -25.40 4.32 7.14
N ASP A 246 -24.75 3.42 6.37
CA ASP A 246 -24.99 1.97 6.40
C ASP A 246 -23.82 1.14 6.95
N ILE A 247 -22.72 1.76 7.38
CA ILE A 247 -21.54 1.07 7.92
C ILE A 247 -21.55 1.16 9.44
N ASP A 248 -21.58 0.02 10.13
CA ASP A 248 -21.37 0.01 11.59
C ASP A 248 -19.90 0.31 11.94
N GLU A 249 -19.67 0.77 13.17
CA GLU A 249 -18.34 1.19 13.65
C GLU A 249 -17.28 0.07 13.50
N ASP A 250 -17.66 -1.17 13.78
CA ASP A 250 -16.78 -2.34 13.66
C ASP A 250 -16.36 -2.57 12.20
N THR A 251 -17.29 -2.44 11.26
CA THR A 251 -17.03 -2.60 9.81
C THR A 251 -16.16 -1.46 9.28
N ALA A 252 -16.36 -0.24 9.77
CA ALA A 252 -15.53 0.91 9.40
C ALA A 252 -14.09 0.76 9.91
N GLU A 253 -13.90 0.29 11.15
CA GLU A 253 -12.58 0.01 11.71
C GLU A 253 -11.85 -1.12 10.96
N GLU A 254 -12.56 -2.20 10.61
CA GLU A 254 -11.99 -3.29 9.80
C GLU A 254 -11.56 -2.80 8.42
N LEU A 255 -12.37 -1.97 7.75
CA LEU A 255 -12.02 -1.39 6.46
C LEU A 255 -10.80 -0.48 6.55
N GLN A 256 -10.72 0.36 7.59
CA GLN A 256 -9.57 1.23 7.83
C GLN A 256 -8.29 0.41 8.02
N ASN A 257 -8.34 -0.65 8.83
CA ASN A 257 -7.20 -1.55 9.04
C ASN A 257 -6.74 -2.22 7.74
N GLN A 258 -7.68 -2.66 6.89
CA GLN A 258 -7.36 -3.24 5.58
C GLN A 258 -6.71 -2.22 4.65
N MET A 259 -7.17 -0.98 4.65
CA MET A 259 -6.59 0.11 3.84
C MET A 259 -5.18 0.48 4.31
N GLU A 260 -4.94 0.51 5.63
CA GLU A 260 -3.63 0.77 6.21
C GLU A 260 -2.64 -0.36 5.86
N GLN A 261 -3.05 -1.63 6.03
CA GLN A 261 -2.23 -2.78 5.63
C GLN A 261 -1.89 -2.73 4.13
N ASP A 262 -2.88 -2.47 3.28
CA ASP A 262 -2.67 -2.35 1.84
C ASP A 262 -1.66 -1.24 1.49
N TYR A 263 -1.77 -0.09 2.14
CA TYR A 263 -0.85 1.02 1.97
C TYR A 263 0.56 0.68 2.45
N ASP A 264 0.70 0.04 3.60
CA ASP A 264 1.99 -0.39 4.16
C ASP A 264 2.71 -1.37 3.23
N ILE A 265 1.97 -2.32 2.63
CA ILE A 265 2.50 -3.20 1.59
C ILE A 265 3.01 -2.35 0.41
N GLY A 266 2.21 -1.40 -0.09
CA GLY A 266 2.61 -0.51 -1.18
C GLY A 266 3.88 0.29 -0.89
N ARG A 267 3.96 0.90 0.29
CA ARG A 267 5.14 1.64 0.78
C ARG A 267 6.35 0.73 0.95
N LYS A 268 6.15 -0.51 1.39
CA LYS A 268 7.23 -1.50 1.51
C LYS A 268 7.82 -1.85 0.16
N VAL A 269 6.98 -2.09 -0.86
CA VAL A 269 7.44 -2.33 -2.24
C VAL A 269 8.20 -1.12 -2.77
N GLU A 270 7.68 0.09 -2.57
CA GLU A 270 8.33 1.34 -2.97
C GLU A 270 9.74 1.47 -2.37
N ARG A 271 9.86 1.31 -1.04
CA ARG A 271 11.10 1.53 -0.30
C ARG A 271 12.13 0.43 -0.58
N ASP A 272 11.68 -0.81 -0.56
CA ASP A 272 12.58 -1.96 -0.56
C ASP A 272 12.92 -2.44 -1.99
N LYS A 273 12.38 -1.84 -3.05
CA LYS A 273 12.79 -2.11 -4.46
C LYS A 273 14.31 -2.01 -4.69
N LEU A 274 15.01 -1.22 -3.88
CA LEU A 274 16.47 -1.08 -3.85
C LEU A 274 17.15 -2.09 -2.91
N GLY A 275 16.54 -2.38 -1.76
CA GLY A 275 17.08 -3.30 -0.72
C GLY A 275 16.86 -4.79 -1.00
N MET A 276 15.90 -5.13 -1.86
CA MET A 276 15.64 -6.47 -2.36
C MET A 276 16.86 -7.09 -3.07
N VAL A 277 17.78 -6.26 -3.57
CA VAL A 277 19.03 -6.72 -4.20
C VAL A 277 20.09 -7.11 -3.15
N SER A 278 20.23 -6.33 -2.07
CA SER A 278 21.26 -6.55 -1.04
C SER A 278 21.06 -7.84 -0.24
N ARG A 279 19.81 -8.27 -0.03
CA ARG A 279 19.51 -9.50 0.72
C ARG A 279 19.74 -10.78 -0.12
N VAL A 280 19.50 -10.72 -1.43
CA VAL A 280 19.78 -11.84 -2.35
C VAL A 280 21.29 -12.09 -2.46
N SER A 281 22.12 -11.03 -2.51
CA SER A 281 23.58 -11.16 -2.53
C SER A 281 24.16 -11.79 -1.25
N GLY A 282 23.50 -11.61 -0.09
CA GLY A 282 23.95 -12.20 1.17
C GLY A 282 23.77 -13.72 1.22
N LEU A 283 22.72 -14.25 0.59
CA LEU A 283 22.39 -15.68 0.59
C LEU A 283 23.24 -16.48 -0.39
N GLN A 284 23.57 -15.92 -1.56
CA GLN A 284 24.49 -16.58 -2.49
C GLN A 284 25.89 -16.75 -1.86
N ASN A 285 26.36 -15.76 -1.11
CA ASN A 285 27.64 -15.86 -0.39
C ASN A 285 27.59 -16.81 0.82
N ALA A 286 26.43 -16.95 1.49
CA ALA A 286 26.27 -17.88 2.60
C ALA A 286 26.22 -19.35 2.11
N SER A 287 25.51 -19.62 1.02
CA SER A 287 25.41 -20.96 0.43
C SER A 287 26.74 -21.43 -0.20
N SER A 288 27.62 -20.52 -0.62
CA SER A 288 28.95 -20.86 -1.14
C SER A 288 30.00 -21.13 -0.05
N ASN A 289 29.72 -20.82 1.21
CA ASN A 289 30.65 -21.02 2.34
C ASN A 289 30.37 -22.30 3.15
N GLU A 290 29.34 -23.07 2.81
CA GLU A 290 28.99 -24.34 3.48
C GLU A 290 29.31 -25.60 2.66
N VAL A 291 30.18 -25.50 1.64
CA VAL A 291 30.68 -26.66 0.86
C VAL A 291 32.18 -26.83 1.06
#